data_AF-A0AAU9V5W5-F1
#
_entry.id   AF-A0AAU9V5W5-F1
#
_cell.length_a   1.000
_cell.length_b   1.000
_cell.length_c   1.000
_cell.angle_alpha   90.00
_cell.angle_beta   90.00
_cell.angle_gamma   90.00
#
_symmetry.space_group_name_H-M   'P 1'
#
loop_
_entity.id
_entity.type
_entity.pdbx_description
1 polymer ?
#
loop_
_entity_poly.entity_id
_entity_poly.type
_entity_poly.pdbx_seq_one_letter_code
_entity_poly.pdbx_strand_id
1 'polypeptide(L)'
;MCTCCHLTSIESISDSLPDVCIAYKLHRECGKHINLYDWLQAFAAVVLPDADDEYRYQDINIQVRFTRAVSELQFLGFIKSSKRKTDHVMRLTW
;
A
#
# COMPACT_ATOMS: atom_id res chain seq x y z
N MET A 1 -20.91 9.64 5.63
CA MET A 1 -19.67 9.51 6.43
C MET A 1 -19.63 8.08 6.98
N CYS A 2 -18.46 7.41 6.99
CA CYS A 2 -18.37 6.07 7.61
C CYS A 2 -18.46 6.19 9.13
N THR A 3 -18.99 5.15 9.78
CA THR A 3 -18.88 4.93 11.23
C THR A 3 -17.55 4.29 11.64
N CYS A 4 -16.73 3.85 10.67
CA CYS A 4 -15.58 2.97 10.86
C CYS A 4 -14.20 3.66 10.78
N CYS A 5 -13.98 4.58 9.83
CA CYS A 5 -12.67 5.16 9.52
C CYS A 5 -12.31 6.35 10.43
N HIS A 6 -12.45 6.21 11.74
CA HIS A 6 -12.15 7.29 12.68
C HIS A 6 -10.65 7.32 12.98
N LEU A 7 -9.95 8.29 12.40
CA LEU A 7 -8.51 8.46 12.52
C LEU A 7 -8.20 9.41 13.69
N THR A 8 -7.35 8.98 14.61
CA THR A 8 -6.85 9.84 15.71
C THR A 8 -5.92 10.94 15.19
N SER A 9 -5.22 10.68 14.07
CA SER A 9 -4.35 11.64 13.38
C SER A 9 -4.41 11.44 11.87
N ILE A 10 -4.16 12.51 11.10
CA ILE A 10 -4.03 12.46 9.63
C ILE A 10 -2.95 11.46 9.20
N GLU A 11 -1.96 11.20 10.05
CA GLU A 11 -0.88 10.24 9.77
C GLU A 11 -1.19 8.81 10.22
N SER A 12 -2.19 8.60 11.09
CA SER A 12 -2.53 7.25 11.56
C SER A 12 -3.01 6.35 10.43
N ILE A 13 -2.68 5.07 10.50
CA ILE A 13 -3.10 4.05 9.53
C ILE A 13 -3.97 3.04 10.28
N SER A 14 -5.11 2.66 9.70
CA SER A 14 -6.01 1.62 10.21
C SER A 14 -6.45 0.74 9.06
N ASP A 15 -6.66 -0.53 9.37
CA ASP A 15 -7.28 -1.58 8.56
C ASP A 15 -8.70 -1.23 8.06
N SER A 16 -9.41 -0.33 8.75
CA SER A 16 -10.73 0.18 8.35
C SER A 16 -10.68 1.15 7.16
N LEU A 17 -9.49 1.61 6.76
CA LEU A 17 -9.33 2.52 5.63
C LEU A 17 -9.49 1.78 4.29
N PRO A 18 -9.94 2.48 3.23
CA PRO A 18 -9.86 1.94 1.88
C PRO A 18 -8.43 1.58 1.48
N ASP A 19 -8.25 0.50 0.71
CA ASP A 19 -6.95 -0.02 0.28
C ASP A 19 -6.05 1.05 -0.36
N VAL A 20 -6.62 1.88 -1.24
CA VAL A 20 -5.88 2.97 -1.90
C VAL A 20 -5.35 4.01 -0.91
N CYS A 21 -6.07 4.27 0.19
CA CYS A 21 -5.63 5.18 1.24
C CYS A 21 -4.49 4.57 2.07
N ILE A 22 -4.58 3.28 2.39
CA ILE A 22 -3.49 2.55 3.09
C ILE A 22 -2.24 2.56 2.22
N ALA A 23 -2.37 2.15 0.95
CA ALA A 23 -1.27 2.13 -0.01
C ALA A 23 -0.65 3.53 -0.14
N TYR A 24 -1.46 4.59 -0.28
CA TYR A 24 -0.98 5.97 -0.39
C TYR A 24 -0.16 6.41 0.82
N LYS A 25 -0.64 6.14 2.03
CA LYS A 25 0.04 6.51 3.28
C LYS A 25 1.40 5.81 3.37
N LEU A 26 1.45 4.51 3.16
CA LEU A 26 2.69 3.73 3.13
C LEU A 26 3.67 4.23 2.05
N HIS A 27 3.16 4.63 0.88
CA HIS A 27 3.99 5.17 -0.20
C HIS A 27 4.67 6.51 0.18
N ARG A 28 4.08 7.31 1.07
CA ARG A 28 4.67 8.60 1.51
C ARG A 28 5.87 8.40 2.43
N GLU A 29 5.86 7.32 3.20
CA GLU A 29 6.97 6.93 4.09
C GLU A 29 8.17 6.35 3.30
N CYS A 30 7.93 5.88 2.07
CA CYS A 30 8.97 5.33 1.22
C CYS A 30 9.81 6.42 0.52
N GLY A 31 11.02 6.06 0.09
CA GLY A 31 11.87 6.91 -0.73
C GLY A 31 11.39 7.05 -2.19
N LYS A 32 12.22 7.70 -3.03
CA LYS A 32 11.90 7.94 -4.46
C LYS A 32 11.63 6.67 -5.28
N HIS A 33 12.27 5.56 -4.91
CA HIS A 33 12.07 4.25 -5.52
C HIS A 33 11.48 3.34 -4.45
N ILE A 34 10.34 2.73 -4.74
CA ILE A 34 9.59 1.88 -3.83
C ILE A 34 9.71 0.45 -4.35
N ASN A 35 10.19 -0.46 -3.50
CA ASN A 35 10.17 -1.89 -3.77
C ASN A 35 8.74 -2.41 -3.61
N LEU A 36 8.20 -3.05 -4.65
CA LEU A 36 6.83 -3.59 -4.63
C LEU A 36 6.65 -4.69 -3.59
N TYR A 37 7.68 -5.49 -3.33
CA TYR A 37 7.60 -6.57 -2.34
C TYR A 37 7.53 -6.02 -0.92
N ASP A 38 8.43 -5.13 -0.55
CA ASP A 38 8.43 -4.51 0.79
C ASP A 38 7.14 -3.71 1.03
N TRP A 39 6.62 -3.06 -0.01
CA TRP A 39 5.36 -2.35 0.07
C TRP A 39 4.15 -3.28 0.24
N LEU A 40 4.15 -4.43 -0.44
CA LEU A 40 3.14 -5.47 -0.24
C LEU A 40 3.18 -6.02 1.19
N GLN A 41 4.37 -6.28 1.74
CA GLN A 41 4.53 -6.74 3.13
C GLN A 41 3.93 -5.73 4.11
N ALA A 42 4.30 -4.45 3.97
CA ALA A 42 3.78 -3.38 4.81
C ALA A 42 2.26 -3.22 4.68
N PHE A 43 1.73 -3.34 3.46
CA PHE A 43 0.29 -3.32 3.21
C PHE A 43 -0.43 -4.49 3.90
N ALA A 44 0.12 -5.70 3.79
CA ALA A 44 -0.44 -6.89 4.42
C ALA A 44 -0.45 -6.79 5.95
N ALA A 45 0.62 -6.25 6.55
CA ALA A 45 0.73 -6.05 7.99
C ALA A 45 -0.33 -5.08 8.54
N VAL A 46 -0.75 -4.09 7.76
CA VAL A 46 -1.83 -3.16 8.13
C VAL A 46 -3.20 -3.82 7.99
N VAL A 47 -3.44 -4.54 6.90
CA VAL A 47 -4.77 -5.08 6.56
C VAL A 47 -5.10 -6.35 7.37
N LEU A 48 -4.10 -7.14 7.74
CA LEU A 48 -4.24 -8.37 8.50
C LEU A 48 -3.31 -8.37 9.74
N PRO A 49 -3.58 -7.52 10.75
CA PRO A 49 -2.70 -7.37 11.91
C PRO A 49 -2.64 -8.62 12.80
N ASP A 50 -3.60 -9.56 12.67
CA ASP A 50 -3.69 -10.77 13.49
C ASP A 50 -3.20 -12.06 12.79
N ALA A 51 -2.90 -12.01 11.48
CA ALA A 51 -2.45 -13.20 10.74
C ALA A 51 -0.99 -13.54 11.06
N ASP A 52 -0.50 -14.75 10.74
CA ASP A 52 0.90 -15.08 10.98
C ASP A 52 1.82 -14.43 9.92
N ASP A 53 2.92 -13.82 10.35
CA ASP A 53 3.75 -12.91 9.52
C ASP A 53 4.31 -13.62 8.28
N GLU A 54 4.60 -14.92 8.40
CA GLU A 54 5.21 -15.72 7.34
C GLU A 54 4.27 -16.00 6.15
N TYR A 55 2.94 -15.89 6.36
CA TYR A 55 1.92 -16.25 5.37
C TYR A 55 1.04 -15.08 4.91
N ARG A 56 1.08 -13.92 5.59
CA ARG A 56 0.24 -12.74 5.30
C ARG A 56 0.24 -12.29 3.84
N TYR A 57 1.42 -12.21 3.23
CA TYR A 57 1.61 -11.75 1.85
C TYR A 57 1.35 -12.85 0.82
N GLN A 58 1.25 -14.12 1.24
CA GLN A 58 0.93 -15.24 0.37
C GLN A 58 -0.57 -15.35 0.11
N ASP A 59 -1.41 -14.69 0.92
CA ASP A 59 -2.84 -14.61 0.67
C ASP A 59 -3.13 -13.88 -0.66
N ILE A 60 -3.72 -14.62 -1.59
CA ILE A 60 -4.09 -14.13 -2.91
C ILE A 60 -5.03 -12.91 -2.84
N ASN A 61 -5.90 -12.84 -1.84
CA ASN A 61 -6.81 -11.70 -1.67
C ASN A 61 -6.04 -10.42 -1.33
N ILE A 62 -4.98 -10.53 -0.53
CA ILE A 62 -4.13 -9.38 -0.19
C ILE A 62 -3.33 -8.93 -1.40
N GLN A 63 -2.78 -9.87 -2.17
CA GLN A 63 -2.07 -9.55 -3.41
C GLN A 63 -2.98 -8.84 -4.42
N VAL A 64 -4.22 -9.30 -4.59
CA VAL A 64 -5.20 -8.69 -5.50
C VAL A 64 -5.59 -7.29 -5.04
N ARG A 65 -5.89 -7.11 -3.74
CA ARG A 65 -6.21 -5.81 -3.15
C ARG A 65 -5.05 -4.81 -3.32
N PHE A 66 -3.83 -5.24 -3.00
CA PHE A 66 -2.64 -4.43 -3.19
C PHE A 66 -2.44 -4.05 -4.66
N THR A 67 -2.48 -5.02 -5.57
CA THR A 67 -2.28 -4.77 -7.01
C THR A 67 -3.31 -3.78 -7.56
N ARG A 68 -4.56 -3.86 -7.10
CA ARG A 68 -5.61 -2.90 -7.44
C ARG A 68 -5.28 -1.50 -6.92
N ALA A 69 -4.93 -1.36 -5.64
CA ALA A 69 -4.57 -0.06 -5.05
C ALA A 69 -3.34 0.58 -5.74
N VAL A 70 -2.32 -0.21 -6.06
CA VAL A 70 -1.15 0.24 -6.83
C VAL A 70 -1.56 0.73 -8.22
N SER A 71 -2.45 0.00 -8.91
CA SER A 71 -2.95 0.40 -10.23
C SER A 71 -3.72 1.72 -10.18
N GLU A 72 -4.54 1.92 -9.14
CA GLU A 72 -5.26 3.18 -8.89
C GLU A 72 -4.28 4.34 -8.65
N LEU A 73 -3.25 4.15 -7.81
CA LEU A 73 -2.21 5.18 -7.58
C LEU A 73 -1.40 5.50 -8.84
N GLN A 74 -1.12 4.49 -9.67
CA GLN A 74 -0.46 4.69 -10.96
C GLN A 74 -1.35 5.47 -11.93
N PHE A 75 -2.64 5.13 -12.00
CA PHE A 75 -3.61 5.84 -12.83
C PHE A 75 -3.74 7.32 -12.44
N LEU A 76 -3.74 7.61 -11.14
CA LEU A 76 -3.78 8.97 -10.59
C LEU A 76 -2.46 9.74 -10.73
N GLY A 77 -1.37 9.08 -11.15
CA GLY A 77 -0.08 9.72 -11.37
C GLY A 77 0.76 9.93 -10.11
N PHE A 78 0.47 9.24 -9.00
CA PHE A 78 1.33 9.25 -7.81
C PHE A 78 2.61 8.43 -7.99
N ILE A 79 2.54 7.37 -8.80
CA ILE A 79 3.65 6.46 -9.07
C ILE A 79 3.76 6.13 -10.56
N LYS A 80 4.94 5.61 -10.96
CA LYS A 80 5.21 5.09 -12.31
C LYS A 80 6.02 3.82 -12.24
N SER A 81 5.73 2.86 -13.12
CA SER A 81 6.56 1.66 -13.27
C SER A 81 7.99 2.01 -13.70
N SER A 82 8.97 1.42 -13.02
CA SER A 82 10.38 1.59 -13.39
C SER A 82 10.74 0.62 -14.51
N LYS A 83 11.32 1.12 -15.60
CA LYS A 83 11.92 0.27 -16.66
C LYS A 83 13.33 -0.21 -16.30
N ARG A 84 13.91 0.29 -15.21
CA ARG A 84 15.31 0.01 -14.79
C ARG A 84 15.41 -1.12 -13.77
N LYS A 85 14.40 -1.30 -12.92
CA LYS A 85 14.28 -2.41 -11.96
C LYS A 85 12.84 -2.91 -12.01
N THR A 86 12.67 -4.19 -12.35
CA THR A 86 11.37 -4.82 -12.66
C THR A 86 10.43 -4.89 -11.46
N ASP A 87 10.98 -4.86 -10.25
CA ASP A 87 10.31 -4.97 -8.96
C ASP A 87 10.12 -3.62 -8.25
N HIS A 88 10.47 -2.50 -8.90
CA HIS A 88 10.38 -1.16 -8.30
C HIS A 88 9.43 -0.23 -9.07
N VAL A 89 8.76 0.63 -8.32
CA VAL A 89 8.05 1.80 -8.85
C VAL A 89 8.73 3.09 -8.41
N MET A 90 8.60 4.13 -9.22
CA MET A 90 9.08 5.47 -8.89
C MET A 90 7.92 6.33 -8.39
N ARG A 91 8.14 7.01 -7.27
CA ARG A 91 7.25 8.04 -6.76
C ARG A 91 7.37 9.31 -7.61
N LEU A 92 6.23 9.91 -7.97
CA LEU A 92 6.15 11.12 -8.79
C LEU A 92 5.81 12.37 -7.97
N THR A 93 5.33 12.21 -6.74
CA THR A 93 4.91 13.30 -5.85
C THR A 93 5.82 13.44 -4.64
N TRP A 94 5.86 14.64 -4.02
CA TRP A 94 6.74 14.94 -2.89
C TRP A 94 6.05 14.70 -1.55
#